data_AF-A0A448Q7C7-F1
#
_entry.id   AF-A0A448Q7C7-F1
#
_cell.length_a   1.000
_cell.length_b   1.000
_cell.length_c   1.000
_cell.angle_alpha   90.00
_cell.angle_beta   90.00
_cell.angle_gamma   90.00
#
_symmetry.space_group_name_H-M   'P 1'
#
loop_
_entity.id
_entity.type
_entity.pdbx_description
1 polymer ?
#
loop_
_entity_poly.entity_id
_entity_poly.type
_entity_poly.pdbx_seq_one_letter_code
_entity_poly.pdbx_strand_id
1 'polypeptide(L)'
;MFKKMESSPHTHSGKLTARIMLWVIAAMLPALLAQIYYFGMGVLVQSALAISFALLLEFIVTKLRNKPNLVYISDFSVVLTALILAMAIPPYAPYWVILIGTLSAVILGKHVYGGLGQNPFNPAMVGYVVLLISFPLQMTSWMPPISLLNEPPTFADSLSLIFTGLTTDGFSLSQLVHSIDGITQATPLDSAKIFYNLHQGDESVFHDFVKLPILLQNGTDFAEGWWQVNLAFMLGGIALILKKKIHWQIPVSMLVTFATLATITAMSGHHHLSMISQLFSGAMMFGAFFIATDPVTASITPRGKLVFGTLVGLLVYLIRYFGNYPDGVAFAVLLSNICVPLIDYYTRPRVAGHFAKGRK
;
A
#
# COMPACT_ATOMS: atom_id res chain seq x y z
N MET A 1 18.12 44.56 35.46
CA MET A 1 17.51 44.52 34.11
C MET A 1 17.96 43.23 33.44
N PHE A 2 17.21 42.13 33.59
CA PHE A 2 17.56 40.87 32.96
C PHE A 2 17.25 40.97 31.46
N LYS A 3 18.29 40.93 30.64
CA LYS A 3 18.19 40.91 29.17
C LYS A 3 17.38 39.67 28.80
N LYS A 4 16.22 39.86 28.17
CA LYS A 4 15.37 38.78 27.66
C LYS A 4 16.25 37.93 26.74
N MET A 5 16.47 36.66 27.10
CA MET A 5 17.17 35.73 26.22
C MET A 5 16.29 35.50 25.01
N GLU A 6 16.63 36.14 23.88
CA GLU A 6 15.98 35.85 22.61
C GLU A 6 16.54 34.53 22.11
N SER A 7 15.71 33.48 22.13
CA SER A 7 16.04 32.22 21.48
C SER A 7 16.18 32.44 19.98
N SER A 8 17.23 31.89 19.36
CA SER A 8 17.43 31.91 17.91
C SER A 8 16.12 31.59 17.18
N PRO A 9 15.75 32.33 16.11
CA PRO A 9 14.47 32.13 15.45
C PRO A 9 14.45 30.76 14.77
N HIS A 10 13.75 29.80 15.38
CA HIS A 10 13.45 28.53 14.74
C HIS A 10 12.29 28.80 13.78
N THR A 11 12.63 29.09 12.53
CA THR A 11 11.65 29.40 11.49
C THR A 11 10.73 28.19 11.25
N HIS A 12 9.43 28.44 11.36
CA HIS A 12 8.33 27.48 11.27
C HIS A 12 8.46 26.48 10.09
N SER A 13 8.46 25.17 10.39
CA SER A 13 8.65 24.09 9.40
C SER A 13 7.36 23.50 8.81
N GLY A 14 6.17 23.92 9.26
CA GLY A 14 4.88 23.30 8.86
C GLY A 14 4.61 23.28 7.34
N LYS A 15 5.03 24.34 6.62
CA LYS A 15 4.90 24.39 5.14
C LYS A 15 5.73 23.33 4.41
N LEU A 16 6.76 22.77 5.05
CA LEU A 16 7.62 21.74 4.46
C LEU A 16 6.90 20.39 4.41
N THR A 17 6.22 20.00 5.49
CA THR A 17 5.51 18.73 5.61
C THR A 17 4.34 18.66 4.63
N ALA A 18 3.46 19.66 4.64
CA ALA A 18 2.34 19.75 3.69
C ALA A 18 2.80 19.68 2.23
N ARG A 19 3.93 20.33 1.91
CA ARG A 19 4.52 20.28 0.57
C ARG A 19 5.00 18.88 0.20
N ILE A 20 5.65 18.15 1.12
CA ILE A 20 6.06 16.76 0.86
C ILE A 20 4.82 15.89 0.62
N MET A 21 3.79 16.00 1.46
CA MET A 21 2.55 15.23 1.32
C MET A 21 1.86 15.48 -0.03
N LEU A 22 1.77 16.75 -0.47
CA LEU A 22 1.22 17.09 -1.78
C LEU A 22 2.03 16.52 -2.94
N TRP A 23 3.36 16.49 -2.85
CA TRP A 23 4.20 15.84 -3.87
C TRP A 23 3.92 14.33 -3.93
N VAL A 24 3.74 13.67 -2.78
CA VAL A 24 3.40 12.26 -2.73
C VAL A 24 2.03 12.01 -3.36
N ILE A 25 1.01 12.80 -3.00
CA ILE A 25 -0.33 12.73 -3.61
C ILE A 25 -0.23 12.92 -5.13
N ALA A 26 0.48 13.95 -5.60
CA ALA A 26 0.65 14.22 -7.03
C ALA A 26 1.35 13.06 -7.77
N ALA A 27 2.33 12.42 -7.15
CA ALA A 27 3.02 11.26 -7.71
C ALA A 27 2.16 9.98 -7.73
N MET A 28 1.13 9.90 -6.89
CA MET A 28 0.15 8.79 -6.90
C MET A 28 -0.93 8.96 -7.96
N LEU A 29 -1.20 10.19 -8.44
CA LEU A 29 -2.28 10.47 -9.39
C LEU A 29 -2.20 9.62 -10.68
N PRO A 30 -1.05 9.40 -11.33
CA PRO A 30 -0.99 8.54 -12.51
C PRO A 30 -1.44 7.11 -12.23
N ALA A 31 -1.11 6.56 -11.06
CA ALA A 31 -1.53 5.23 -10.65
C ALA A 31 -3.02 5.19 -10.30
N LEU A 32 -3.56 6.26 -9.70
CA LEU A 32 -4.99 6.42 -9.46
C LEU A 32 -5.79 6.48 -10.76
N LEU A 33 -5.30 7.21 -11.76
CA LEU A 33 -5.92 7.25 -13.09
C LEU A 33 -5.86 5.88 -13.78
N ALA A 34 -4.74 5.16 -13.68
CA ALA A 34 -4.63 3.80 -14.20
C ALA A 34 -5.60 2.84 -13.49
N GLN A 35 -5.74 2.93 -12.17
CA GLN A 35 -6.72 2.12 -11.42
C GLN A 35 -8.16 2.44 -11.84
N ILE A 36 -8.51 3.71 -12.04
CA ILE A 36 -9.83 4.11 -12.53
C ILE A 36 -10.08 3.56 -13.94
N TYR A 37 -9.07 3.61 -14.82
CA TYR A 37 -9.20 3.11 -16.19
C TYR A 37 -9.42 1.60 -16.24
N TYR A 38 -8.65 0.81 -15.48
CA TYR A 38 -8.70 -0.65 -15.54
C TYR A 38 -9.78 -1.27 -14.64
N PHE A 39 -10.03 -0.70 -13.45
CA PHE A 39 -10.95 -1.27 -12.46
C PHE A 39 -12.23 -0.44 -12.26
N GLY A 40 -12.33 0.73 -12.90
CA GLY A 40 -13.55 1.53 -12.97
C GLY A 40 -13.69 2.59 -11.91
N MET A 41 -14.87 3.22 -11.92
CA MET A 41 -15.13 4.43 -11.14
C MET A 41 -15.31 4.16 -9.65
N GLY A 42 -15.45 2.89 -9.22
CA GLY A 42 -15.49 2.51 -7.81
C GLY A 42 -14.32 3.07 -7.01
N VAL A 43 -13.10 3.07 -7.57
CA VAL A 43 -11.89 3.62 -6.93
C VAL A 43 -12.07 5.10 -6.56
N LEU A 44 -12.70 5.87 -7.44
CA LEU A 44 -12.95 7.29 -7.22
C LEU A 44 -13.97 7.48 -6.08
N VAL A 45 -15.05 6.69 -6.06
CA VAL A 45 -16.06 6.74 -5.00
C VAL A 45 -15.44 6.37 -3.65
N GLN A 46 -14.65 5.29 -3.57
CA GLN A 46 -13.97 4.89 -2.34
C GLN A 46 -13.00 5.96 -1.83
N SER A 47 -12.21 6.56 -2.72
CA SER A 47 -11.29 7.63 -2.34
C SER A 47 -12.03 8.88 -1.85
N ALA A 48 -13.13 9.27 -2.50
CA ALA A 48 -13.95 10.39 -2.07
C ALA A 48 -14.59 10.15 -0.69
N LEU A 49 -15.15 8.96 -0.46
CA LEU A 49 -15.71 8.56 0.83
C LEU A 49 -14.63 8.55 1.92
N ALA A 50 -13.48 7.94 1.63
CA ALA A 50 -12.37 7.85 2.57
C ALA A 50 -11.86 9.23 2.97
N ILE A 51 -11.59 10.12 2.01
CA ILE A 51 -11.06 11.46 2.27
C ILE A 51 -12.08 12.30 3.05
N SER A 52 -13.35 12.29 2.63
CA SER A 52 -14.41 13.06 3.29
C SER A 52 -14.58 12.65 4.74
N PHE A 53 -14.63 11.34 4.99
CA PHE A 53 -14.79 10.82 6.34
C PHE A 53 -13.53 11.01 7.20
N ALA A 54 -12.34 10.84 6.62
CA ALA A 54 -11.10 11.03 7.35
C ALA A 54 -10.88 12.51 7.76
N LEU A 55 -11.22 13.47 6.90
CA LEU A 55 -11.21 14.90 7.24
C LEU A 55 -12.21 15.23 8.36
N LEU A 56 -13.41 14.63 8.30
CA LEU A 56 -14.42 14.76 9.35
C LEU A 56 -13.88 14.23 10.68
N LEU A 57 -13.29 13.03 10.69
CA LEU A 57 -12.70 12.44 11.89
C LEU A 57 -11.56 13.28 12.47
N GLU A 58 -10.64 13.76 11.63
CA GLU A 58 -9.54 14.63 12.09
C GLU A 58 -10.09 15.92 12.70
N PHE A 59 -11.11 16.52 12.09
CA PHE A 59 -11.78 17.71 12.64
C PHE A 59 -12.43 17.43 14.00
N ILE A 60 -13.18 16.33 14.14
CA ILE A 60 -13.81 15.95 15.41
C ILE A 60 -12.76 15.72 16.50
N VAL A 61 -11.72 14.93 16.21
CA VAL A 61 -10.71 14.56 17.20
C VAL A 61 -9.86 15.77 17.62
N THR A 62 -9.50 16.65 16.69
CA THR A 62 -8.76 17.88 17.02
C THR A 62 -9.59 18.85 17.85
N LYS A 63 -10.88 18.99 17.53
CA LYS A 63 -11.83 19.78 18.32
C LYS A 63 -12.00 19.23 19.73
N LEU A 64 -12.20 17.92 19.89
CA LEU A 64 -12.31 17.28 21.20
C LEU A 64 -11.02 17.41 22.05
N ARG A 65 -9.86 17.51 21.40
CA ARG A 65 -8.56 17.69 22.05
C ARG A 65 -8.18 19.16 22.28
N ASN A 66 -9.05 20.11 21.96
CA ASN A 66 -8.79 21.56 22.04
C ASN A 66 -7.49 21.97 21.33
N LYS A 67 -7.14 21.31 20.21
CA LYS A 67 -5.98 21.63 19.40
C LYS A 67 -6.36 22.62 18.28
N PRO A 68 -5.40 23.37 17.69
CA PRO A 68 -5.71 24.28 16.59
C PRO A 68 -6.10 23.49 15.32
N ASN A 69 -7.39 23.38 15.04
CA ASN A 69 -7.96 22.55 13.96
C ASN A 69 -7.35 22.85 12.57
N LEU A 70 -7.13 24.12 12.25
CA LEU A 70 -6.65 24.55 10.93
C LEU A 70 -5.25 24.04 10.59
N VAL A 71 -4.37 23.89 11.59
CA VAL A 71 -3.00 23.43 11.36
C VAL A 71 -2.99 21.96 10.95
N TYR A 72 -3.70 21.11 11.69
CA TYR A 72 -3.75 19.66 11.43
C TYR A 72 -4.38 19.34 10.07
N ILE A 73 -5.46 20.04 9.70
CA ILE A 73 -6.13 19.85 8.42
C ILE A 73 -5.24 20.33 7.25
N SER A 74 -4.48 21.40 7.45
CA SER A 74 -3.61 21.97 6.41
C SER A 74 -2.39 21.12 6.05
N ASP A 75 -2.08 20.10 6.85
CA ASP A 75 -0.90 19.25 6.65
C ASP A 75 -1.10 18.15 5.59
N PHE A 76 -2.33 17.96 5.08
CA PHE A 76 -2.72 16.94 4.08
C PHE A 76 -2.41 15.48 4.43
N SER A 77 -1.88 15.22 5.62
CA SER A 77 -1.45 13.88 6.04
C SER A 77 -2.61 12.89 6.15
N VAL A 78 -3.79 13.32 6.61
CA VAL A 78 -4.98 12.46 6.66
C VAL A 78 -5.54 12.19 5.28
N VAL A 79 -5.48 13.18 4.38
CA VAL A 79 -5.87 12.99 2.97
C VAL A 79 -4.98 11.92 2.32
N LEU A 80 -3.65 12.01 2.49
CA LEU A 80 -2.75 10.98 1.99
C LEU A 80 -3.02 9.62 2.62
N THR A 81 -3.23 9.56 3.95
CA THR A 81 -3.56 8.32 4.67
C THR A 81 -4.83 7.66 4.10
N ALA A 82 -5.89 8.45 3.91
CA ALA A 82 -7.15 7.98 3.37
C ALA A 82 -7.03 7.53 1.91
N LEU A 83 -6.26 8.26 1.10
CA LEU A 83 -6.02 7.92 -0.30
C LEU A 83 -5.21 6.64 -0.45
N ILE A 84 -4.15 6.47 0.34
CA ILE A 84 -3.38 5.21 0.39
C ILE A 84 -4.30 4.04 0.77
N LEU A 85 -5.14 4.20 1.78
CA LEU A 85 -6.07 3.15 2.18
C LEU A 85 -7.12 2.85 1.10
N ALA A 86 -7.71 3.87 0.49
CA ALA A 86 -8.72 3.71 -0.55
C ALA A 86 -8.19 2.99 -1.80
N MET A 87 -6.94 3.26 -2.19
CA MET A 87 -6.29 2.56 -3.30
C MET A 87 -5.81 1.14 -2.96
N ALA A 88 -5.78 0.79 -1.68
CA ALA A 88 -5.38 -0.54 -1.20
C ALA A 88 -6.54 -1.53 -1.12
N ILE A 89 -7.77 -1.04 -1.00
CA ILE A 89 -8.98 -1.88 -0.87
C ILE A 89 -9.63 -2.18 -2.22
N PRO A 90 -10.49 -3.21 -2.33
CA PRO A 90 -11.26 -3.46 -3.54
C PRO A 90 -12.17 -2.26 -3.93
N PRO A 91 -12.23 -1.89 -5.23
CA PRO A 91 -12.95 -0.70 -5.67
C PRO A 91 -14.46 -0.68 -5.35
N TYR A 92 -15.09 -1.85 -5.36
CA TYR A 92 -16.54 -2.00 -5.14
C TYR A 92 -16.87 -2.62 -3.78
N ALA A 93 -15.94 -2.55 -2.83
CA ALA A 93 -16.23 -2.94 -1.45
C ALA A 93 -17.40 -2.11 -0.90
N PRO A 94 -18.26 -2.68 -0.04
CA PRO A 94 -19.34 -1.92 0.58
C PRO A 94 -18.83 -0.68 1.33
N TYR A 95 -19.57 0.43 1.26
CA TYR A 95 -19.14 1.72 1.83
C TYR A 95 -18.72 1.64 3.32
N TRP A 96 -19.33 0.74 4.10
CA TRP A 96 -19.01 0.60 5.52
C TRP A 96 -17.59 0.06 5.75
N VAL A 97 -17.03 -0.70 4.81
CA VAL A 97 -15.67 -1.25 4.90
C VAL A 97 -14.65 -0.11 4.93
N ILE A 98 -14.72 0.81 3.96
CA ILE A 98 -13.78 1.93 3.90
C ILE A 98 -13.95 2.87 5.10
N LEU A 99 -15.18 3.06 5.59
CA LEU A 99 -15.45 3.88 6.79
C LEU A 99 -14.81 3.28 8.05
N ILE A 100 -14.93 1.97 8.27
CA ILE A 100 -14.30 1.30 9.42
C ILE A 100 -12.77 1.34 9.31
N GLY A 101 -12.23 1.13 8.10
CA GLY A 101 -10.80 1.17 7.85
C GLY A 101 -10.21 2.55 8.09
N THR A 102 -10.86 3.59 7.58
CA THR A 102 -10.44 4.99 7.79
C THR A 102 -10.59 5.43 9.24
N LEU A 103 -11.64 5.00 9.93
CA LEU A 103 -11.80 5.20 11.38
C LEU A 103 -10.62 4.60 12.13
N SER A 104 -10.29 3.34 11.84
CA SER A 104 -9.18 2.63 12.49
C SER A 104 -7.84 3.28 12.17
N ALA A 105 -7.59 3.68 10.92
CA ALA A 105 -6.37 4.36 10.50
C ALA A 105 -6.18 5.70 11.22
N VAL A 106 -7.22 6.55 11.22
CA VAL A 106 -7.14 7.91 11.77
C VAL A 106 -7.12 7.91 13.30
N ILE A 107 -8.00 7.12 13.94
CA ILE A 107 -8.08 7.09 15.40
C ILE A 107 -6.93 6.26 15.98
N LEU A 108 -6.88 4.96 15.67
CA LEU A 108 -5.91 4.04 16.27
C LEU A 108 -4.51 4.24 15.71
N GLY A 109 -4.38 4.41 14.39
CA GLY A 109 -3.08 4.53 13.74
C GLY A 109 -2.40 5.89 13.96
N LYS A 110 -3.17 6.98 14.10
CA LYS A 110 -2.62 8.35 14.15
C LYS A 110 -2.91 9.08 15.46
N HIS A 111 -4.17 9.23 15.86
CA HIS A 111 -4.53 10.18 16.93
C HIS A 111 -4.36 9.64 18.35
N VAL A 112 -4.45 8.33 18.57
CA VAL A 112 -4.15 7.70 19.88
C VAL A 112 -2.73 8.05 20.34
N TYR A 113 -1.78 8.12 19.41
CA TYR A 113 -0.37 8.47 19.70
C TYR A 113 -0.09 9.97 19.70
N GLY A 114 -1.11 10.80 19.48
CA GLY A 114 -1.01 12.24 19.65
C GLY A 114 -1.03 13.08 18.36
N GLY A 115 -0.95 12.44 17.19
CA GLY A 115 -1.10 13.06 15.87
C GLY A 115 0.07 12.78 14.93
N LEU A 116 0.25 13.64 13.91
CA LEU A 116 1.35 13.54 12.96
C LEU A 116 2.71 13.65 13.65
N GLY A 117 3.65 12.76 13.30
CA GLY A 117 5.01 12.77 13.83
C GLY A 117 5.19 11.94 15.11
N GLN A 118 4.10 11.43 15.68
CA GLN A 118 4.12 10.62 16.90
C GLN A 118 3.61 9.19 16.67
N ASN A 119 3.13 8.89 15.46
CA ASN A 119 2.63 7.58 15.10
C ASN A 119 3.78 6.57 14.93
N PRO A 120 3.82 5.49 15.74
CA PRO A 120 4.86 4.45 15.60
C PRO A 120 4.64 3.58 14.35
N PHE A 121 3.40 3.55 13.83
CA PHE A 121 3.00 2.75 12.69
C PHE A 121 2.46 3.62 11.56
N ASN A 122 2.55 3.11 10.33
CA ASN A 122 1.91 3.72 9.18
C ASN A 122 0.38 3.64 9.38
N PRO A 123 -0.33 4.77 9.55
CA PRO A 123 -1.73 4.76 9.96
C PRO A 123 -2.63 4.08 8.91
N ALA A 124 -2.35 4.26 7.62
CA ALA A 124 -3.13 3.62 6.55
C ALA A 124 -3.02 2.10 6.62
N MET A 125 -1.82 1.58 6.90
CA MET A 125 -1.60 0.14 7.01
C MET A 125 -2.25 -0.47 8.25
N VAL A 126 -2.33 0.28 9.35
CA VAL A 126 -3.12 -0.15 10.52
C VAL A 126 -4.59 -0.35 10.14
N GLY A 127 -5.19 0.63 9.45
CA GLY A 127 -6.56 0.49 8.95
C GLY A 127 -6.73 -0.68 8.00
N TYR A 128 -5.82 -0.84 7.04
CA TYR A 128 -5.84 -1.94 6.08
C TYR A 128 -5.77 -3.32 6.75
N VAL A 129 -4.86 -3.51 7.71
CA VAL A 129 -4.72 -4.80 8.42
C VAL A 129 -5.94 -5.11 9.28
N VAL A 130 -6.54 -4.12 9.94
CA VAL A 130 -7.80 -4.31 10.67
C VAL A 130 -8.89 -4.81 9.74
N LEU A 131 -9.03 -4.22 8.54
CA LEU A 131 -10.01 -4.67 7.55
C LEU A 131 -9.74 -6.07 7.05
N LEU A 132 -8.48 -6.38 6.71
CA LEU A 132 -8.09 -7.66 6.16
C LEU A 132 -8.35 -8.81 7.14
N ILE A 133 -8.08 -8.60 8.44
CA ILE A 133 -8.35 -9.61 9.48
C ILE A 133 -9.85 -9.72 9.79
N SER A 134 -10.56 -8.59 9.87
CA SER A 134 -11.95 -8.57 10.34
C SER A 134 -12.97 -8.90 9.24
N PHE A 135 -12.65 -8.55 7.99
CA PHE A 135 -13.56 -8.62 6.84
C PHE A 135 -12.85 -9.23 5.61
N PRO A 136 -12.32 -10.47 5.71
CA PRO A 136 -11.52 -11.07 4.65
C PRO A 136 -12.31 -11.23 3.34
N LEU A 137 -13.57 -11.65 3.41
CA LEU A 137 -14.43 -11.87 2.23
C LEU A 137 -14.51 -10.62 1.34
N GLN A 138 -14.77 -9.46 1.94
CA GLN A 138 -14.89 -8.19 1.24
C GLN A 138 -13.54 -7.67 0.74
N MET A 139 -12.44 -8.06 1.37
CA MET A 139 -11.08 -7.65 1.00
C MET A 139 -10.50 -8.52 -0.12
N THR A 140 -11.02 -9.73 -0.33
CA THR A 140 -10.61 -10.63 -1.40
C THR A 140 -11.45 -10.48 -2.67
N SER A 141 -12.64 -9.88 -2.61
CA SER A 141 -13.55 -9.70 -3.76
C SER A 141 -13.10 -8.58 -4.71
N TRP A 142 -12.00 -8.80 -5.43
CA TRP A 142 -11.52 -7.88 -6.46
C TRP A 142 -12.22 -8.12 -7.79
N MET A 143 -12.58 -7.03 -8.46
CA MET A 143 -13.13 -7.11 -9.82
C MET A 143 -11.99 -7.31 -10.82
N PRO A 144 -12.15 -8.19 -11.83
CA PRO A 144 -11.22 -8.27 -12.93
C PRO A 144 -11.21 -6.96 -13.74
N PRO A 145 -10.16 -6.72 -14.55
CA PRO A 145 -10.11 -5.59 -15.47
C PRO A 145 -11.36 -5.48 -16.33
N ILE A 146 -11.80 -4.24 -16.57
CA ILE A 146 -13.03 -3.92 -17.33
C ILE A 146 -13.01 -4.52 -18.74
N SER A 147 -11.84 -4.64 -19.37
CA SER A 147 -11.66 -5.26 -20.69
C SER A 147 -12.10 -6.71 -20.75
N LEU A 148 -12.13 -7.41 -19.62
CA LEU A 148 -12.49 -8.83 -19.53
C LEU A 148 -13.98 -9.03 -19.24
N LEU A 149 -14.71 -7.97 -18.90
CA LEU A 149 -16.12 -8.04 -18.54
C LEU A 149 -17.00 -7.86 -19.78
N ASN A 150 -18.06 -8.65 -19.88
CA ASN A 150 -19.06 -8.50 -20.93
C ASN A 150 -19.92 -7.24 -20.72
N GLU A 151 -20.19 -6.90 -19.47
CA GLU A 151 -20.97 -5.72 -19.07
C GLU A 151 -20.18 -4.88 -18.07
N PRO A 152 -19.47 -3.84 -18.54
CA PRO A 152 -18.66 -2.99 -17.68
C PRO A 152 -19.55 -2.05 -16.84
N PRO A 153 -19.32 -1.94 -15.51
CA PRO A 153 -20.17 -1.12 -14.64
C PRO A 153 -20.01 0.36 -14.98
N THR A 154 -21.14 1.05 -15.15
CA THR A 154 -21.15 2.49 -15.33
C THR A 154 -20.86 3.23 -14.00
N PHE A 155 -20.80 4.55 -14.05
CA PHE A 155 -20.66 5.36 -12.83
C PHE A 155 -21.85 5.20 -11.86
N ALA A 156 -23.07 5.09 -12.40
CA ALA A 156 -24.28 4.89 -11.60
C ALA A 156 -24.30 3.48 -10.97
N ASP A 157 -23.83 2.48 -11.70
CA ASP A 157 -23.64 1.12 -11.19
C ASP A 157 -22.60 1.06 -10.08
N SER A 158 -21.51 1.82 -10.24
CA SER A 158 -20.45 1.90 -9.23
C SER A 158 -20.99 2.42 -7.89
N LEU A 159 -21.85 3.45 -7.92
CA LEU A 159 -22.49 3.99 -6.72
C LEU A 159 -23.48 3.00 -6.12
N SER A 160 -24.38 2.46 -6.93
CA SER A 160 -25.39 1.48 -6.45
C SER A 160 -24.73 0.24 -5.86
N LEU A 161 -23.68 -0.31 -6.48
CA LEU A 161 -22.92 -1.45 -5.96
C LEU A 161 -22.30 -1.14 -4.59
N ILE A 162 -21.69 0.04 -4.42
CA ILE A 162 -21.02 0.40 -3.16
C ILE A 162 -22.01 0.62 -2.01
N PHE A 163 -23.18 1.21 -2.28
CA PHE A 163 -24.18 1.54 -1.25
C PHE A 163 -25.19 0.42 -0.99
N THR A 164 -25.61 -0.30 -2.03
CA THR A 164 -26.70 -1.28 -1.97
C THR A 164 -26.24 -2.71 -2.23
N GLY A 165 -25.08 -2.91 -2.86
CA GLY A 165 -24.58 -4.23 -3.25
C GLY A 165 -25.11 -4.75 -4.59
N LEU A 166 -25.95 -3.98 -5.29
CA LEU A 166 -26.55 -4.31 -6.59
C LEU A 166 -26.29 -3.18 -7.61
N THR A 167 -26.20 -3.52 -8.90
CA THR A 167 -26.19 -2.53 -9.99
C THR A 167 -27.56 -1.89 -10.18
N THR A 168 -27.67 -0.88 -11.07
CA THR A 168 -28.98 -0.31 -11.39
C THR A 168 -29.91 -1.32 -12.06
N ASP A 169 -29.33 -2.33 -12.71
CA ASP A 169 -30.03 -3.42 -13.38
C ASP A 169 -30.30 -4.63 -12.46
N GLY A 170 -29.88 -4.54 -11.19
CA GLY A 170 -30.16 -5.56 -10.17
C GLY A 170 -29.17 -6.72 -10.10
N PHE A 171 -28.04 -6.65 -10.81
CA PHE A 171 -26.99 -7.66 -10.73
C PHE A 171 -26.11 -7.47 -9.50
N SER A 172 -25.75 -8.57 -8.83
CA SER A 172 -24.76 -8.54 -7.75
C SER A 172 -23.34 -8.52 -8.32
N LEU A 173 -22.38 -8.05 -7.51
CA LEU A 173 -20.95 -8.09 -7.87
C LEU A 173 -20.49 -9.51 -8.24
N SER A 174 -20.98 -10.53 -7.54
CA SER A 174 -20.62 -11.91 -7.87
C SER A 174 -21.12 -12.35 -9.24
N GLN A 175 -22.34 -11.96 -9.62
CA GLN A 175 -22.91 -12.29 -10.92
C GLN A 175 -22.16 -11.64 -12.08
N LEU A 176 -21.74 -10.38 -11.92
CA LEU A 176 -20.92 -9.68 -12.91
C LEU A 176 -19.58 -10.37 -13.18
N VAL A 177 -19.02 -11.00 -12.15
CA VAL A 177 -17.72 -11.65 -12.22
C VAL A 177 -17.82 -13.09 -12.72
N HIS A 178 -18.92 -13.79 -12.39
CA HIS A 178 -19.19 -15.16 -12.82
C HIS A 178 -19.47 -15.32 -14.33
N SER A 179 -19.58 -14.23 -15.10
CA SER A 179 -19.67 -14.31 -16.57
C SER A 179 -18.37 -14.78 -17.23
N ILE A 180 -17.26 -14.79 -16.49
CA ILE A 180 -15.96 -15.31 -16.92
C ILE A 180 -15.74 -16.63 -16.19
N ASP A 181 -15.35 -17.67 -16.94
CA ASP A 181 -15.31 -19.07 -16.52
C ASP A 181 -14.67 -19.30 -15.13
N GLY A 182 -15.51 -19.68 -14.17
CA GLY A 182 -15.20 -20.51 -12.99
C GLY A 182 -14.30 -20.03 -11.85
N ILE A 183 -13.36 -19.07 -12.04
CA ILE A 183 -12.29 -18.79 -11.03
C ILE A 183 -12.08 -17.29 -10.72
N THR A 184 -12.92 -16.38 -11.20
CA THR A 184 -12.52 -14.97 -11.38
C THR A 184 -12.78 -13.98 -10.22
N GLN A 185 -12.85 -14.41 -8.94
CA GLN A 185 -12.92 -13.47 -7.79
C GLN A 185 -11.58 -13.20 -7.08
N ALA A 186 -10.46 -13.63 -7.67
CA ALA A 186 -9.16 -13.57 -7.01
C ALA A 186 -8.21 -12.61 -7.74
N THR A 187 -7.38 -11.88 -6.99
CA THR A 187 -6.24 -11.13 -7.57
C THR A 187 -5.28 -12.11 -8.26
N PRO A 188 -4.43 -11.68 -9.21
CA PRO A 188 -3.52 -12.58 -9.91
C PRO A 188 -2.59 -13.38 -8.98
N LEU A 189 -2.14 -12.77 -7.86
CA LEU A 189 -1.36 -13.51 -6.86
C LEU A 189 -2.19 -14.58 -6.15
N ASP A 190 -3.45 -14.29 -5.89
CA ASP A 190 -4.36 -15.20 -5.19
C ASP A 190 -4.79 -16.35 -6.11
N SER A 191 -5.15 -16.05 -7.36
CA SER A 191 -5.40 -17.06 -8.39
C SER A 191 -4.19 -17.97 -8.58
N ALA A 192 -2.98 -17.41 -8.66
CA ALA A 192 -1.77 -18.21 -8.76
C ALA A 192 -1.54 -19.11 -7.56
N LYS A 193 -1.70 -18.56 -6.35
CA LYS A 193 -1.49 -19.32 -5.11
C LYS A 193 -2.47 -20.48 -4.99
N ILE A 194 -3.75 -20.24 -5.26
CA ILE A 194 -4.78 -21.28 -5.30
C ILE A 194 -4.43 -22.31 -6.36
N PHE A 195 -4.07 -21.87 -7.57
CA PHE A 195 -3.77 -22.76 -8.69
C PHE A 195 -2.57 -23.68 -8.43
N TYR A 196 -1.44 -23.14 -7.97
CA TYR A 196 -0.24 -23.92 -7.66
C TYR A 196 -0.44 -24.84 -6.45
N ASN A 197 -1.25 -24.44 -5.46
CA ASN A 197 -1.57 -25.29 -4.32
C ASN A 197 -2.47 -26.47 -4.69
N LEU A 198 -3.39 -26.29 -5.66
CA LEU A 198 -4.29 -27.35 -6.11
C LEU A 198 -3.59 -28.37 -7.03
N HIS A 199 -2.60 -27.95 -7.81
CA HIS A 199 -1.92 -28.80 -8.80
C HIS A 199 -0.48 -29.15 -8.39
N GLN A 200 -0.19 -29.29 -7.10
CA GLN A 200 1.13 -29.70 -6.62
C GLN A 200 1.55 -31.03 -7.26
N GLY A 201 2.51 -31.00 -8.21
CA GLY A 201 3.17 -32.20 -8.73
C GLY A 201 3.26 -32.34 -10.25
N ASP A 202 2.54 -31.53 -11.03
CA ASP A 202 2.55 -31.63 -12.50
C ASP A 202 3.41 -30.54 -13.16
N GLU A 203 4.33 -30.92 -14.06
CA GLU A 203 5.17 -29.96 -14.80
C GLU A 203 4.37 -29.13 -15.82
N SER A 204 3.18 -29.59 -16.24
CA SER A 204 2.29 -28.89 -17.17
C SER A 204 1.45 -27.78 -16.54
N VAL A 205 1.52 -27.61 -15.22
CA VAL A 205 0.73 -26.64 -14.44
C VAL A 205 0.93 -25.23 -14.96
N PHE A 206 2.16 -24.86 -15.32
CA PHE A 206 2.44 -23.55 -15.88
C PHE A 206 1.69 -23.28 -17.20
N HIS A 207 1.64 -24.28 -18.09
CA HIS A 207 0.99 -24.13 -19.40
C HIS A 207 -0.52 -23.95 -19.28
N ASP A 208 -1.15 -24.53 -18.28
CA ASP A 208 -2.58 -24.36 -18.04
C ASP A 208 -2.88 -23.10 -17.23
N PHE A 209 -1.97 -22.70 -16.33
CA PHE A 209 -2.07 -21.44 -15.60
C PHE A 209 -2.09 -20.24 -16.55
N VAL A 210 -1.16 -20.17 -17.50
CA VAL A 210 -0.98 -19.04 -18.41
C VAL A 210 -2.17 -18.85 -19.39
N LYS A 211 -3.02 -19.87 -19.53
CA LYS A 211 -4.26 -19.79 -20.31
C LYS A 211 -5.42 -19.14 -19.55
N LEU A 212 -5.27 -18.87 -18.25
CA LEU A 212 -6.35 -18.26 -17.47
C LEU A 212 -6.73 -16.88 -18.03
N PRO A 213 -8.04 -16.54 -18.10
CA PRO A 213 -8.51 -15.29 -18.71
C PRO A 213 -7.96 -14.01 -18.05
N ILE A 214 -7.57 -14.08 -16.78
CA ILE A 214 -7.00 -12.96 -16.03
C ILE A 214 -5.57 -12.61 -16.47
N LEU A 215 -4.87 -13.55 -17.10
CA LEU A 215 -3.51 -13.39 -17.59
C LEU A 215 -3.49 -12.98 -19.06
N LEU A 216 -2.38 -12.39 -19.48
CA LEU A 216 -2.10 -12.14 -20.87
C LEU A 216 -1.95 -13.51 -21.56
N GLN A 217 -2.96 -13.89 -22.36
CA GLN A 217 -3.06 -15.14 -23.13
C GLN A 217 -1.95 -15.34 -24.18
N ASN A 218 -0.87 -14.57 -24.11
CA ASN A 218 0.30 -14.57 -24.98
C ASN A 218 1.42 -15.50 -24.48
N GLY A 219 1.16 -16.36 -23.48
CA GLY A 219 2.20 -17.24 -22.93
C GLY A 219 2.97 -16.64 -21.75
N THR A 220 2.52 -15.53 -21.15
CA THR A 220 3.21 -14.84 -20.04
C THR A 220 2.34 -14.73 -18.78
N ASP A 221 2.95 -14.79 -17.60
CA ASP A 221 2.26 -14.69 -16.29
C ASP A 221 1.79 -13.27 -15.91
N PHE A 222 1.81 -12.31 -16.83
CA PHE A 222 1.38 -10.96 -16.52
C PHE A 222 -0.14 -10.90 -16.54
N ALA A 223 -0.74 -10.18 -15.59
CA ALA A 223 -2.18 -9.94 -15.56
C ALA A 223 -2.50 -8.52 -16.03
N GLU A 224 -3.49 -8.39 -16.92
CA GLU A 224 -3.90 -7.09 -17.44
C GLU A 224 -4.37 -6.16 -16.31
N GLY A 225 -4.11 -4.85 -16.43
CA GLY A 225 -4.39 -3.83 -15.41
C GLY A 225 -3.39 -3.79 -14.26
N TRP A 226 -2.99 -4.95 -13.72
CA TRP A 226 -2.16 -5.04 -12.52
C TRP A 226 -0.72 -4.57 -12.74
N TRP A 227 -0.08 -5.03 -13.82
CA TRP A 227 1.30 -4.63 -14.11
C TRP A 227 1.38 -3.15 -14.53
N GLN A 228 0.37 -2.65 -15.24
CA GLN A 228 0.27 -1.24 -15.65
C GLN A 228 0.11 -0.32 -14.44
N VAL A 229 -0.74 -0.69 -13.48
CA VAL A 229 -0.92 0.07 -12.23
C VAL A 229 0.38 0.08 -11.41
N ASN A 230 1.05 -1.06 -11.25
CA ASN A 230 2.33 -1.13 -10.56
C ASN A 230 3.43 -0.34 -11.27
N LEU A 231 3.44 -0.32 -12.61
CA LEU A 231 4.35 0.50 -13.40
C LEU A 231 4.09 2.01 -13.15
N ALA A 232 2.83 2.43 -13.13
CA ALA A 232 2.47 3.82 -12.81
C ALA A 232 2.94 4.23 -11.40
N PHE A 233 2.79 3.34 -10.40
CA PHE A 233 3.36 3.56 -9.07
C PHE A 233 4.88 3.64 -9.09
N MET A 234 5.56 2.76 -9.83
CA MET A 234 7.02 2.78 -9.97
C MET A 234 7.51 4.11 -10.57
N LEU A 235 6.86 4.60 -11.64
CA LEU A 235 7.21 5.89 -12.25
C LEU A 235 7.00 7.06 -11.30
N GLY A 236 5.88 7.08 -10.56
CA GLY A 236 5.62 8.07 -9.51
C GLY A 236 6.67 8.03 -8.40
N GLY A 237 7.04 6.84 -7.95
CA GLY A 237 8.09 6.63 -6.94
C GLY A 237 9.47 7.09 -7.39
N ILE A 238 9.86 6.77 -8.63
CA ILE A 238 11.12 7.23 -9.24
C ILE A 238 11.13 8.76 -9.31
N ALA A 239 10.04 9.40 -9.72
CA ALA A 239 9.93 10.86 -9.76
C ALA A 239 10.15 11.49 -8.37
N LEU A 240 9.64 10.88 -7.29
CA LEU A 240 9.85 11.35 -5.92
C LEU A 240 11.31 11.20 -5.45
N ILE A 241 12.00 10.15 -5.88
CA ILE A 241 13.43 9.94 -5.63
C ILE A 241 14.25 11.01 -6.36
N LEU A 242 13.96 11.25 -7.65
CA LEU A 242 14.64 12.27 -8.46
C LEU A 242 14.45 13.68 -7.88
N LYS A 243 13.25 13.97 -7.36
CA LYS A 243 12.94 15.23 -6.65
C LYS A 243 13.47 15.28 -5.21
N LYS A 244 14.22 14.26 -4.77
CA LYS A 244 14.83 14.12 -3.43
C LYS A 244 13.81 14.30 -2.29
N LYS A 245 12.57 13.85 -2.50
CA LYS A 245 11.53 13.84 -1.46
C LYS A 245 11.57 12.56 -0.63
N ILE A 246 11.88 11.46 -1.28
CA ILE A 246 12.02 10.14 -0.67
C ILE A 246 13.46 9.65 -0.86
N HIS A 247 13.92 8.87 0.12
CA HIS A 247 15.22 8.21 0.10
C HIS A 247 15.15 6.89 -0.66
N TRP A 248 16.05 6.69 -1.62
CA TRP A 248 16.07 5.49 -2.49
C TRP A 248 16.42 4.20 -1.73
N GLN A 249 17.05 4.30 -0.57
CA GLN A 249 17.56 3.16 0.19
C GLN A 249 16.47 2.16 0.56
N ILE A 250 15.30 2.63 1.00
CA ILE A 250 14.18 1.77 1.42
C ILE A 250 13.60 0.99 0.23
N PRO A 251 13.09 1.64 -0.85
CA PRO A 251 12.46 0.93 -1.95
C PRO A 251 13.43 -0.02 -2.66
N VAL A 252 14.66 0.42 -2.92
CA VAL A 252 15.67 -0.42 -3.60
C VAL A 252 16.02 -1.64 -2.75
N SER A 253 16.23 -1.45 -1.44
CA SER A 253 16.57 -2.56 -0.57
C SER A 253 15.44 -3.57 -0.43
N MET A 254 14.18 -3.11 -0.33
CA MET A 254 13.01 -3.98 -0.29
C MET A 254 12.87 -4.81 -1.58
N LEU A 255 12.97 -4.17 -2.75
CA LEU A 255 12.82 -4.83 -4.04
C LEU A 255 13.97 -5.81 -4.32
N VAL A 256 15.21 -5.43 -4.03
CA VAL A 256 16.39 -6.29 -4.23
C VAL A 256 16.30 -7.52 -3.33
N THR A 257 15.99 -7.36 -2.04
CA THR A 257 15.87 -8.52 -1.13
C THR A 257 14.79 -9.48 -1.60
N PHE A 258 13.60 -8.97 -1.95
CA PHE A 258 12.52 -9.82 -2.47
C PHE A 258 12.93 -10.54 -3.77
N ALA A 259 13.48 -9.80 -4.74
CA ALA A 259 13.89 -10.35 -6.04
C ALA A 259 14.95 -11.45 -5.88
N THR A 260 15.96 -11.24 -5.02
CA THR A 260 17.00 -12.26 -4.78
C THR A 260 16.42 -13.54 -4.18
N LEU A 261 15.55 -13.44 -3.17
CA LEU A 261 14.91 -14.61 -2.56
C LEU A 261 13.98 -15.33 -3.55
N ALA A 262 13.19 -14.57 -4.31
CA ALA A 262 12.31 -15.12 -5.35
C ALA A 262 13.11 -15.86 -6.43
N THR A 263 14.25 -15.33 -6.88
CA THR A 263 15.12 -16.02 -7.83
C THR A 263 15.71 -17.32 -7.27
N ILE A 264 16.11 -17.33 -6.00
CA ILE A 264 16.64 -18.53 -5.35
C ILE A 264 15.56 -19.62 -5.30
N THR A 265 14.32 -19.28 -4.97
CA THR A 265 13.21 -20.25 -4.98
C THR A 265 12.83 -20.75 -6.37
N ALA A 266 12.93 -19.88 -7.38
CA ALA A 266 12.67 -20.29 -8.75
C ALA A 266 13.71 -21.32 -9.21
N MET A 267 14.96 -21.18 -8.76
CA MET A 267 16.03 -22.15 -9.04
C MET A 267 15.87 -23.47 -8.28
N SER A 268 15.19 -23.47 -7.13
CA SER A 268 14.94 -24.70 -6.35
C SER A 268 13.76 -25.53 -6.86
N GLY A 269 13.15 -25.17 -8.00
CA GLY A 269 12.09 -25.94 -8.64
C GLY A 269 10.71 -25.78 -8.01
N HIS A 270 10.51 -24.78 -7.14
CA HIS A 270 9.18 -24.49 -6.61
C HIS A 270 8.40 -23.64 -7.61
N HIS A 271 7.30 -24.17 -8.14
CA HIS A 271 6.46 -23.48 -9.12
C HIS A 271 5.64 -22.38 -8.45
N HIS A 272 5.99 -21.13 -8.76
CA HIS A 272 5.26 -19.91 -8.41
C HIS A 272 5.26 -18.99 -9.63
N LEU A 273 4.58 -17.84 -9.55
CA LEU A 273 4.70 -16.77 -10.56
C LEU A 273 6.17 -16.46 -10.84
N SER A 274 6.49 -16.13 -12.08
CA SER A 274 7.79 -15.57 -12.43
C SER A 274 8.15 -14.36 -11.55
N MET A 275 9.43 -14.22 -11.21
CA MET A 275 9.94 -13.16 -10.32
C MET A 275 9.48 -11.76 -10.75
N ILE A 276 9.51 -11.48 -12.06
CA ILE A 276 9.10 -10.18 -12.60
C ILE A 276 7.59 -9.99 -12.44
N SER A 277 6.78 -11.03 -12.70
CA SER A 277 5.33 -10.93 -12.48
C SER A 277 4.99 -10.71 -11.00
N GLN A 278 5.71 -11.35 -10.07
CA GLN A 278 5.51 -11.09 -8.64
C GLN A 278 5.87 -9.65 -8.22
N LEU A 279 6.89 -9.05 -8.84
CA LEU A 279 7.27 -7.65 -8.58
C LEU A 279 6.23 -6.65 -9.13
N PHE A 280 5.62 -6.96 -10.27
CA PHE A 280 4.62 -6.11 -10.92
C PHE A 280 3.18 -6.51 -10.58
N SER A 281 2.99 -7.33 -9.55
CA SER A 281 1.66 -7.77 -9.12
C SER A 281 1.45 -7.61 -7.61
N GLY A 282 0.17 -7.50 -7.23
CA GLY A 282 -0.26 -7.07 -5.90
C GLY A 282 0.20 -5.65 -5.57
N ALA A 283 0.41 -5.34 -4.29
CA ALA A 283 0.84 -4.02 -3.83
C ALA A 283 2.36 -3.82 -3.76
N MET A 284 3.18 -4.54 -4.52
CA MET A 284 4.64 -4.50 -4.33
C MET A 284 5.25 -3.13 -4.63
N MET A 285 4.95 -2.51 -5.78
CA MET A 285 5.48 -1.18 -6.13
C MET A 285 4.80 -0.09 -5.31
N PHE A 286 3.50 -0.22 -5.06
CA PHE A 286 2.77 0.68 -4.18
C PHE A 286 3.38 0.69 -2.76
N GLY A 287 3.65 -0.50 -2.23
CA GLY A 287 4.33 -0.77 -0.97
C GLY A 287 5.71 -0.14 -0.87
N ALA A 288 6.56 -0.45 -1.84
CA ALA A 288 7.95 -0.02 -1.83
C ALA A 288 8.10 1.51 -1.88
N PHE A 289 7.30 2.20 -2.71
CA PHE A 289 7.50 3.62 -2.98
C PHE A 289 6.62 4.58 -2.18
N PHE A 290 5.44 4.14 -1.71
CA PHE A 290 4.46 5.03 -1.04
C PHE A 290 4.11 4.63 0.39
N ILE A 291 4.30 3.36 0.77
CA ILE A 291 3.92 2.86 2.09
C ILE A 291 5.16 2.74 3.00
N ALA A 292 6.19 2.04 2.53
CA ALA A 292 7.42 1.79 3.29
C ALA A 292 8.28 3.06 3.47
N THR A 293 8.06 4.07 2.62
CA THR A 293 8.82 5.32 2.55
C THR A 293 8.21 6.45 3.38
N ASP A 294 7.21 6.16 4.22
CA ASP A 294 6.61 7.14 5.13
C ASP A 294 7.69 7.76 6.04
N PRO A 295 7.92 9.09 5.96
CA PRO A 295 9.00 9.75 6.69
C PRO A 295 8.88 9.69 8.21
N VAL A 296 7.69 9.40 8.75
CA VAL A 296 7.47 9.37 10.20
C VAL A 296 7.79 8.01 10.80
N THR A 297 7.47 6.93 10.10
CA THR A 297 7.51 5.57 10.67
C THR A 297 8.76 4.81 10.25
N ALA A 298 9.38 5.19 9.14
CA ALA A 298 10.60 4.55 8.66
C ALA A 298 11.84 4.97 9.47
N SER A 299 12.87 4.12 9.43
CA SER A 299 14.18 4.41 10.02
C SER A 299 14.78 5.71 9.49
N ILE A 300 15.42 6.48 10.38
CA ILE A 300 15.96 7.80 10.04
C ILE A 300 17.37 7.69 9.44
N THR A 301 18.18 6.75 9.93
CA THR A 301 19.60 6.64 9.56
C THR A 301 19.80 6.04 8.17
N PRO A 302 20.86 6.41 7.41
CA PRO A 302 21.08 5.87 6.07
C PRO A 302 21.28 4.34 6.05
N ARG A 303 21.96 3.78 7.06
CA ARG A 303 22.16 2.33 7.19
C ARG A 303 20.90 1.64 7.70
N GLY A 304 20.19 2.26 8.62
CA GLY A 304 18.92 1.75 9.14
C GLY A 304 17.84 1.67 8.07
N LYS A 305 17.79 2.64 7.13
CA LYS A 305 16.91 2.59 5.95
C LYS A 305 17.13 1.35 5.08
N LEU A 306 18.38 0.92 4.89
CA LEU A 306 18.69 -0.31 4.17
C LEU A 306 18.24 -1.53 4.96
N VAL A 307 18.59 -1.61 6.26
CA VAL A 307 18.17 -2.73 7.12
C VAL A 307 16.65 -2.85 7.17
N PHE A 308 15.95 -1.74 7.35
CA PHE A 308 14.50 -1.67 7.32
C PHE A 308 13.93 -2.18 5.99
N GLY A 309 14.44 -1.70 4.86
CA GLY A 309 14.02 -2.17 3.54
C GLY A 309 14.27 -3.67 3.35
N THR A 310 15.44 -4.18 3.75
CA THR A 310 15.73 -5.63 3.69
C THR A 310 14.75 -6.44 4.54
N LEU A 311 14.41 -5.98 5.74
CA LEU A 311 13.49 -6.65 6.64
C LEU A 311 12.08 -6.72 6.04
N VAL A 312 11.58 -5.60 5.50
CA VAL A 312 10.29 -5.56 4.81
C VAL A 312 10.30 -6.53 3.61
N GLY A 313 11.32 -6.49 2.76
CA GLY A 313 11.41 -7.36 1.58
C GLY A 313 11.44 -8.85 1.94
N LEU A 314 12.19 -9.21 2.99
CA LEU A 314 12.24 -10.57 3.52
C LEU A 314 10.89 -11.03 4.06
N LEU A 315 10.23 -10.19 4.87
CA LEU A 315 8.92 -10.52 5.44
C LEU A 315 7.84 -10.65 4.35
N VAL A 316 7.85 -9.79 3.33
CA VAL A 316 6.94 -9.92 2.18
C VAL A 316 7.14 -11.25 1.46
N TYR A 317 8.39 -11.63 1.21
CA TYR A 317 8.71 -12.92 0.61
C TYR A 317 8.18 -14.09 1.46
N LEU A 318 8.45 -14.09 2.77
CA LEU A 318 7.98 -15.16 3.66
C LEU A 318 6.45 -15.26 3.67
N ILE A 319 5.73 -14.14 3.72
CA ILE A 319 4.27 -14.14 3.73
C ILE A 319 3.70 -14.62 2.39
N ARG A 320 4.27 -14.19 1.26
CA ARG A 320 3.79 -14.58 -0.07
C ARG A 320 3.99 -16.08 -0.33
N TYR A 321 5.15 -16.63 0.01
CA TYR A 321 5.49 -18.03 -0.24
C TYR A 321 4.93 -18.99 0.81
N PHE A 322 5.02 -18.67 2.10
CA PHE A 322 4.64 -19.58 3.19
C PHE A 322 3.38 -19.18 3.95
N GLY A 323 2.93 -17.93 3.84
CA GLY A 323 1.71 -17.46 4.51
C GLY A 323 0.43 -17.87 3.78
N ASN A 324 -0.74 -17.61 4.38
CA ASN A 324 -2.03 -17.82 3.73
C ASN A 324 -2.49 -16.62 2.90
N TYR A 325 -1.93 -15.43 3.13
CA TYR A 325 -2.30 -14.25 2.39
C TYR A 325 -1.54 -14.17 1.05
N PRO A 326 -2.22 -13.77 -0.05
CA PRO A 326 -1.58 -13.58 -1.33
C PRO A 326 -0.70 -12.33 -1.34
N ASP A 327 -1.06 -11.29 -0.58
CA ASP A 327 -0.23 -10.10 -0.40
C ASP A 327 0.20 -9.91 1.06
N GLY A 328 1.47 -9.55 1.25
CA GLY A 328 2.12 -9.48 2.56
C GLY A 328 2.68 -8.10 2.92
N VAL A 329 2.59 -7.11 2.03
CA VAL A 329 3.24 -5.81 2.18
C VAL A 329 2.80 -5.07 3.45
N ALA A 330 1.50 -4.97 3.72
CA ALA A 330 1.00 -4.22 4.87
C ALA A 330 1.48 -4.81 6.20
N PHE A 331 1.40 -6.14 6.35
CA PHE A 331 1.89 -6.85 7.53
C PHE A 331 3.41 -6.68 7.71
N ALA A 332 4.17 -6.86 6.63
CA ALA A 332 5.62 -6.70 6.64
C ALA A 332 6.05 -5.30 7.06
N VAL A 333 5.39 -4.25 6.57
CA VAL A 333 5.68 -2.87 6.96
C VAL A 333 5.32 -2.63 8.43
N LEU A 334 4.16 -3.08 8.91
CA LEU A 334 3.79 -2.89 10.32
C LEU A 334 4.75 -3.61 11.27
N LEU A 335 5.10 -4.86 10.98
CA LEU A 335 6.09 -5.62 11.77
C LEU A 335 7.46 -4.94 11.72
N SER A 336 7.87 -4.43 10.56
CA SER A 336 9.14 -3.72 10.44
C SER A 336 9.15 -2.40 11.21
N ASN A 337 8.02 -1.67 11.25
CA ASN A 337 7.87 -0.44 12.03
C ASN A 337 8.10 -0.69 13.54
N ILE A 338 7.65 -1.85 14.07
CA ILE A 338 7.95 -2.24 15.46
C ILE A 338 9.47 -2.32 15.70
N CYS A 339 10.22 -2.80 14.71
CA CYS A 339 11.66 -2.95 14.80
C CYS A 339 12.46 -1.65 14.58
N VAL A 340 11.84 -0.57 14.09
CA VAL A 340 12.55 0.68 13.74
C VAL A 340 13.35 1.28 14.90
N PRO A 341 12.83 1.41 16.13
CA PRO A 341 13.61 1.94 17.26
C PRO A 341 14.88 1.14 17.54
N LEU A 342 14.82 -0.19 17.38
CA LEU A 342 15.95 -1.09 17.56
C LEU A 342 16.98 -0.93 16.43
N ILE A 343 16.49 -0.87 15.18
CA ILE A 343 17.32 -0.64 14.00
C ILE A 343 18.06 0.69 14.14
N ASP A 344 17.35 1.76 14.49
CA ASP A 344 17.93 3.09 14.67
C ASP A 344 18.91 3.16 15.83
N TYR A 345 18.70 2.39 16.91
CA TYR A 345 19.66 2.27 18.01
C TYR A 345 21.00 1.67 17.56
N TYR A 346 20.98 0.59 16.78
CA TYR A 346 22.20 -0.07 16.31
C TYR A 346 22.86 0.59 15.10
N THR A 347 22.12 1.40 14.34
CA THR A 347 22.61 2.03 13.10
C THR A 347 23.00 3.50 13.28
N ARG A 348 23.06 4.00 14.53
CA ARG A 348 23.43 5.38 14.84
C ARG A 348 24.75 5.76 14.14
N PRO A 349 24.76 6.82 13.33
CA PRO A 349 25.99 7.28 12.70
C PRO A 349 26.97 7.76 13.78
N ARG A 350 28.26 7.58 13.53
CA ARG A 350 29.30 8.11 14.42
C ARG A 350 29.25 9.63 14.42
N VAL A 351 29.28 10.24 15.61
CA VAL A 351 29.33 11.69 15.77
C VAL A 351 30.61 12.21 15.13
N ALA A 352 30.49 13.17 14.20
CA ALA A 352 31.65 13.78 13.56
C ALA A 352 32.53 14.48 14.62
N GLY A 353 33.85 14.23 14.58
CA GLY A 353 34.83 14.84 15.48
C GLY A 353 35.45 13.92 16.55
N HIS A 354 35.00 12.66 16.68
CA HIS A 354 35.71 11.67 17.50
C HIS A 354 36.63 10.79 16.62
N PHE A 355 37.94 11.08 16.66
CA PHE A 355 38.96 10.16 16.15
C PHE A 355 39.05 8.96 17.11
N ALA A 356 38.99 7.75 16.56
CA ALA A 356 39.03 6.52 17.34
C ALA A 356 40.32 6.43 18.17
N LYS A 357 40.18 6.41 19.50
CA LYS A 357 41.22 5.87 20.38
C LYS A 357 40.89 4.40 20.64
N GLY A 358 41.59 3.53 19.91
CA GLY A 358 41.89 2.14 20.26
C GLY A 358 40.72 1.18 20.43
N ARG A 359 40.65 0.19 19.55
CA ARG A 359 40.30 -1.18 19.96
C ARG A 359 41.22 -1.57 21.11
N LYS A 360 40.65 -2.03 22.23
CA LYS A 360 41.26 -3.05 23.08
C LYS A 360 40.36 -4.27 23.02
#